data_AF-A0A2A3Y320-F1
#
_entry.id   AF-A0A2A3Y320-F1
#
_cell.length_a   1.000
_cell.length_b   1.000
_cell.length_c   1.000
_cell.angle_alpha   90.00
_cell.angle_beta   90.00
_cell.angle_gamma   90.00
#
_symmetry.space_group_name_H-M   'P 1'
#
loop_
_entity.id
_entity.type
_entity.pdbx_description
1 polymer ?
#
loop_
_entity_poly.entity_id
_entity_poly.type
_entity_poly.pdbx_seq_one_letter_code
_entity_poly.pdbx_strand_id
1 'polypeptide(L)'
;MSFEEAENLMGIEVTVLTALVTLTVLAGASIYLVAKYRRTHAAKIRESLIRQANKHGVASPESLANQELMARIHEAKRDRKQAQMKTA
;
A
#
# COMPACT_ATOMS: atom_id res chain seq x y z
N MET A 1 -51.39 18.66 12.15
CA MET A 1 -49.93 18.76 12.01
C MET A 1 -49.60 20.23 11.98
N SER A 2 -48.91 20.73 13.00
CA SER A 2 -48.56 22.15 13.10
C SER A 2 -47.36 22.48 12.20
N PHE A 3 -47.18 23.76 11.86
CA PHE A 3 -46.04 24.20 11.05
C PHE A 3 -44.68 23.87 11.70
N GLU A 4 -44.59 23.96 13.04
CA GLU A 4 -43.38 23.57 13.81
C GLU A 4 -43.05 22.08 13.74
N GLU A 5 -44.05 21.20 13.69
CA GLU A 5 -43.82 19.76 13.55
C GLU A 5 -43.21 19.42 12.18
N ALA A 6 -43.70 20.07 11.11
CA ALA A 6 -43.22 19.87 9.75
C ALA A 6 -41.79 20.42 9.55
N GLU A 7 -41.46 21.57 10.14
CA GLU A 7 -40.12 22.16 10.08
C GLU A 7 -39.08 21.31 10.81
N ASN A 8 -39.40 20.80 11.99
CA ASN A 8 -38.52 19.90 12.74
C ASN A 8 -38.27 18.57 12.02
N LEU A 9 -39.31 17.98 11.42
CA LEU A 9 -39.18 16.76 10.60
C LEU A 9 -38.26 17.00 9.40
N MET A 10 -38.43 18.11 8.68
CA MET A 10 -37.59 18.47 7.54
C MET A 10 -36.13 18.71 7.95
N GLY A 11 -35.89 19.37 9.09
CA GLY A 11 -34.54 19.59 9.62
C GLY A 11 -33.82 18.30 10.03
N ILE A 12 -34.53 17.34 10.63
CA ILE A 12 -34.00 16.03 11.00
C ILE A 12 -33.65 15.23 9.74
N GLU A 13 -34.54 15.20 8.74
CA GLU A 13 -34.29 14.49 7.46
C GLU A 13 -33.06 15.04 6.74
N VAL A 14 -32.91 16.36 6.65
CA VAL A 14 -31.75 17.01 6.02
C VAL A 14 -30.47 16.69 6.76
N THR A 15 -30.50 16.70 8.10
CA THR A 15 -29.33 16.38 8.93
C THR A 15 -28.91 14.92 8.76
N VAL A 16 -29.87 13.99 8.75
CA VAL A 16 -29.63 12.56 8.55
C VAL A 16 -29.08 12.30 7.15
N LEU A 17 -29.66 12.92 6.12
CA LEU A 17 -29.20 12.78 4.74
C LEU A 17 -27.76 13.30 4.60
N THR A 18 -27.47 14.45 5.18
CA THR A 18 -26.12 15.05 5.16
C THR A 18 -25.11 14.14 5.86
N ALA A 19 -25.46 13.57 7.01
CA ALA A 19 -24.61 12.63 7.73
C ALA A 19 -24.34 11.36 6.91
N LEU A 20 -25.36 10.79 6.26
CA LEU A 20 -25.22 9.61 5.41
C LEU A 20 -24.33 9.87 4.18
N VAL A 21 -24.50 11.01 3.52
CA VAL A 21 -23.66 11.40 2.39
C VAL A 21 -22.21 11.57 2.85
N THR A 22 -22.00 12.28 3.96
CA THR A 22 -20.66 12.50 4.53
C THR A 22 -19.95 11.19 4.86
N LEU A 23 -20.65 10.25 5.52
CA LEU A 23 -20.11 8.94 5.84
C LEU A 23 -19.76 8.15 4.58
N THR A 24 -20.60 8.21 3.54
CA THR A 24 -20.37 7.52 2.27
C THR A 24 -19.13 8.06 1.56
N VAL A 25 -18.97 9.39 1.52
CA VAL A 25 -17.79 10.04 0.93
C VAL A 25 -16.52 9.68 1.70
N LEU A 26 -16.56 9.70 3.03
CA LEU A 26 -15.42 9.31 3.88
C LEU A 26 -15.03 7.84 3.68
N ALA A 27 -16.01 6.94 3.59
CA ALA A 27 -15.78 5.53 3.31
C ALA A 27 -15.11 5.34 1.94
N GLY A 28 -15.64 5.98 0.89
CA GLY A 28 -15.06 5.94 -0.45
C GLY A 28 -13.63 6.47 -0.50
N ALA A 29 -13.37 7.62 0.12
CA ALA A 29 -12.05 8.23 0.20
C ALA A 29 -11.04 7.32 0.92
N SER A 30 -11.46 6.69 2.02
CA SER A 30 -10.63 5.77 2.79
C SER A 30 -10.24 4.54 1.97
N ILE A 31 -11.20 3.91 1.29
CA ILE A 31 -10.95 2.76 0.40
C ILE A 31 -9.98 3.15 -0.71
N TYR A 32 -10.22 4.30 -1.36
CA TYR A 32 -9.36 4.80 -2.43
C TYR A 32 -7.92 5.04 -1.96
N LEU A 33 -7.75 5.70 -0.80
CA LEU A 33 -6.43 5.95 -0.23
C LEU A 33 -5.70 4.65 0.10
N VAL A 34 -6.37 3.68 0.73
CA VAL A 34 -5.77 2.37 1.02
C VAL A 34 -5.39 1.64 -0.27
N ALA A 35 -6.25 1.63 -1.28
CA ALA A 35 -5.96 1.00 -2.57
C ALA A 35 -4.76 1.68 -3.28
N LYS A 36 -4.73 3.01 -3.30
CA LYS A 36 -3.64 3.81 -3.88
C LYS A 36 -2.34 3.60 -3.12
N TYR A 37 -2.40 3.56 -1.79
CA TYR A 37 -1.26 3.28 -0.92
C TYR A 37 -0.71 1.88 -1.21
N ARG A 38 -1.55 0.85 -1.23
CA ARG A 38 -1.13 -0.53 -1.56
C ARG A 38 -0.45 -0.63 -2.92
N ARG A 39 -1.01 0.01 -3.97
CA ARG A 39 -0.40 0.04 -5.31
C ARG A 39 0.98 0.71 -5.31
N THR A 40 1.08 1.87 -4.65
CA THR A 40 2.33 2.65 -4.60
C THR A 40 3.39 1.93 -3.77
N HIS A 41 3.02 1.32 -2.65
CA HIS A 41 3.95 0.58 -1.80
C HIS A 41 4.41 -0.72 -2.44
N ALA A 42 3.53 -1.44 -3.14
CA ALA A 42 3.92 -2.62 -3.91
C ALA A 42 4.99 -2.28 -4.97
N ALA A 43 4.81 -1.15 -5.68
CA ALA A 43 5.80 -0.65 -6.64
C ALA A 43 7.13 -0.27 -5.97
N LYS A 44 7.08 0.51 -4.88
CA LYS A 44 8.27 0.92 -4.11
C LYS A 44 9.04 -0.26 -3.52
N ILE A 45 8.33 -1.27 -3.00
CA ILE A 45 8.96 -2.51 -2.49
C ILE A 45 9.67 -3.23 -3.61
N ARG A 46 9.03 -3.40 -4.77
CA ARG A 46 9.64 -4.08 -5.91
C ARG A 46 10.85 -3.32 -6.44
N GLU A 47 10.77 -2.00 -6.58
CA GLU A 47 11.93 -1.18 -6.97
C GLU A 47 13.08 -1.27 -5.98
N SER A 48 12.80 -1.23 -4.67
CA SER A 48 13.81 -1.39 -3.62
C SER A 48 14.50 -2.75 -3.69
N LEU A 49 13.74 -3.83 -3.89
CA LEU A 49 14.28 -5.17 -4.03
C LEU A 49 15.11 -5.31 -5.33
N ILE A 50 14.65 -4.75 -6.45
CA ILE A 50 15.42 -4.77 -7.72
C ILE A 50 16.74 -4.01 -7.55
N ARG A 51 16.75 -2.85 -6.88
CA ARG A 51 17.99 -2.12 -6.59
C ARG A 51 18.95 -2.93 -5.72
N GLN A 52 18.44 -3.62 -4.70
CA GLN A 52 19.27 -4.51 -3.87
C GLN A 52 19.82 -5.69 -4.67
N ALA A 53 18.99 -6.32 -5.50
CA ALA A 53 19.37 -7.44 -6.36
C ALA A 53 20.48 -7.03 -7.35
N ASN A 54 20.33 -5.88 -8.01
CA ASN A 54 21.36 -5.30 -8.88
C ASN A 54 22.68 -5.02 -8.13
N LYS A 55 22.61 -4.43 -6.92
CA LYS A 55 23.81 -4.17 -6.11
C LYS A 55 24.57 -5.46 -5.73
N HIS A 56 23.84 -6.56 -5.56
CA HIS A 56 24.39 -7.85 -5.17
C HIS A 56 24.72 -8.76 -6.37
N GLY A 57 24.43 -8.34 -7.61
CA GLY A 57 24.77 -9.08 -8.83
C GLY A 57 23.79 -10.22 -9.15
N VAL A 58 22.55 -10.15 -8.68
CA VAL A 58 21.52 -11.12 -9.03
C VAL A 58 21.11 -10.92 -10.50
N ALA A 59 21.17 -11.99 -11.30
CA ALA A 59 20.80 -11.96 -12.71
C ALA A 59 19.28 -11.84 -12.90
N SER A 60 18.85 -10.96 -13.81
CA SER A 60 17.45 -10.74 -14.20
C SER A 60 16.47 -10.52 -13.03
N PRO A 61 16.69 -9.49 -12.19
CA PRO A 61 15.83 -9.25 -11.03
C PRO A 61 14.41 -8.83 -11.41
N GLU A 62 14.19 -8.24 -12.58
CA GLU A 62 12.85 -7.88 -13.07
C GLU A 62 11.94 -9.08 -13.38
N SER A 63 12.51 -10.24 -13.73
CA SER A 63 11.73 -11.44 -14.09
C SER A 63 11.30 -12.28 -12.89
N LEU A 64 11.78 -11.98 -11.69
CA LEU A 64 11.56 -12.77 -10.48
C LEU A 64 10.39 -12.24 -9.64
N ALA A 65 9.67 -13.15 -8.98
CA ALA A 65 8.67 -12.76 -7.99
C ALA A 65 9.34 -12.16 -6.73
N ASN A 66 8.65 -11.28 -6.00
CA ASN A 66 9.23 -10.57 -4.85
C ASN A 66 9.85 -11.52 -3.78
N GLN A 67 9.23 -12.68 -3.55
CA GLN A 67 9.73 -13.68 -2.60
C GLN A 67 11.03 -14.32 -3.10
N GLU A 68 11.08 -14.70 -4.37
CA GLU A 68 12.28 -15.27 -5.01
C GLU A 68 13.41 -14.23 -5.06
N LEU A 69 13.07 -12.98 -5.33
CA LEU A 69 14.02 -11.87 -5.36
C LEU A 69 14.67 -11.66 -3.98
N MET A 70 13.88 -11.73 -2.90
CA MET A 70 14.42 -11.69 -1.53
C MET A 70 15.36 -12.86 -1.22
N ALA A 71 15.00 -14.09 -1.63
CA ALA A 71 15.84 -15.27 -1.44
C ALA A 71 17.18 -15.12 -2.16
N ARG A 72 17.17 -14.71 -3.44
CA ARG A 72 18.38 -14.49 -4.25
C ARG A 72 19.27 -13.39 -3.70
N ILE A 73 18.70 -12.29 -3.19
CA ILE A 73 19.47 -11.22 -2.52
C ILE A 73 20.16 -11.78 -1.26
N HIS A 74 19.46 -12.61 -0.48
CA HIS A 74 20.00 -13.20 0.73
C HIS A 74 21.16 -14.16 0.44
N GLU A 75 21.01 -15.01 -0.58
CA GLU A 75 22.06 -15.90 -1.09
C GLU A 75 23.28 -15.10 -1.55
N ALA A 76 23.09 -14.12 -2.44
CA ALA A 76 24.18 -13.30 -2.95
C ALA A 76 24.91 -12.51 -1.84
N LYS A 77 24.18 -12.10 -0.79
CA LYS A 77 24.77 -11.45 0.39
C LYS A 77 25.59 -12.44 1.23
N ARG A 78 25.12 -13.67 1.39
CA ARG A 78 25.82 -14.75 2.11
C ARG A 78 27.10 -15.15 1.36
N ASP A 79 27.02 -15.28 0.04
CA ASP A 79 28.17 -15.62 -0.81
C ASP A 79 29.26 -14.56 -0.74
N ARG A 80 28.90 -13.27 -0.78
CA ARG A 80 29.88 -12.18 -0.58
C ARG A 80 30.56 -12.22 0.78
N LYS A 81 29.83 -12.52 1.85
CA LYS A 81 30.42 -12.67 3.19
C LYS A 81 31.38 -13.84 3.26
N GLN A 82 31.01 -14.98 2.68
CA GLN A 82 31.88 -16.16 2.64
C GLN A 82 33.11 -15.92 1.76
N ALA A 83 32.98 -15.22 0.63
CA ALA A 83 34.10 -14.83 -0.20
C ALA A 83 35.07 -13.93 0.56
N GLN A 84 34.57 -12.91 1.27
CA GLN A 84 35.39 -12.02 2.11
C GLN A 84 36.15 -12.78 3.21
N MET A 85 35.52 -13.76 3.87
CA MET A 85 36.18 -14.58 4.90
C MET A 85 37.24 -15.53 4.34
N LYS A 86 37.16 -15.92 3.05
CA LYS A 86 38.16 -16.77 2.40
C LYS A 86 39.35 -15.99 1.85
N THR A 87 39.20 -14.68 1.66
CA THR A 87 40.26 -13.78 1.17
C THR A 87 40.93 -12.95 2.27
N ALA A 88 40.52 -13.11 3.53
CA ALA A 88 41.14 -12.50 4.72
C ALA A 88 41.97 -13.55 5.46
#